data_AF-A0A2K3NME0-F1
#
_entry.id   AF-A0A2K3NME0-F1
#
_cell.length_a   1.000
_cell.length_b   1.000
_cell.length_c   1.000
_cell.angle_alpha   90.00
_cell.angle_beta   90.00
_cell.angle_gamma   90.00
#
_symmetry.space_group_name_H-M   'P 1'
#
loop_
_entity.id
_entity.type
_entity.pdbx_description
1 polymer ?
#
loop_
_entity_poly.entity_id
_entity_poly.type
_entity_poly.pdbx_seq_one_letter_code
_entity_poly.pdbx_strand_id
1 'polypeptide(L)'
;MMTRGLGDPVASAYCRLYMAHCAQKLPSHDIGYLVTCVNDLRVIVTQILAANESTLGNFKNNKKMQISLMEPTIEYIMKCLFSGLSQRRVNEVLSELGLMKNQQNLGTVSCVSIVLHHLLKEIPIEVISSNVVHILHLIEFNKDNSFDQHLNYRLLGFRLYERKCPVDIVNAVLDKVMQVISLYVNLDEFLSVVDAYADLILQNHMG
;
A
#
# COMPACT_ATOMS: atom_id res chain seq x y z
N MET A 1 -22.62 -3.97 -2.00
CA MET A 1 -23.31 -3.42 -3.18
C MET A 1 -24.12 -2.15 -2.87
N MET A 2 -24.82 -2.04 -1.72
CA MET A 2 -25.62 -0.83 -1.40
C MET A 2 -24.84 0.39 -0.86
N THR A 3 -23.61 0.21 -0.36
CA THR A 3 -22.76 1.32 0.13
C THR A 3 -22.24 2.24 -0.99
N ARG A 4 -22.34 1.81 -2.26
CA ARG A 4 -21.95 2.63 -3.43
C ARG A 4 -22.90 3.80 -3.69
N GLY A 5 -24.10 3.80 -3.12
CA GLY A 5 -25.06 4.91 -3.22
C GLY A 5 -24.72 6.10 -2.31
N LEU A 6 -23.73 5.98 -1.42
CA LEU A 6 -23.28 7.08 -0.55
C LEU A 6 -22.35 8.01 -1.34
N GLY A 7 -22.82 9.23 -1.60
CA GLY A 7 -22.08 10.24 -2.36
C GLY A 7 -20.95 10.91 -1.61
N ASP A 8 -20.99 10.94 -0.26
CA ASP A 8 -19.90 11.47 0.55
C ASP A 8 -18.78 10.42 0.73
N PRO A 9 -17.53 10.68 0.28
CA PRO A 9 -16.45 9.70 0.31
C PRO A 9 -16.09 9.19 1.70
N VAL A 10 -16.10 10.07 2.71
CA VAL A 10 -15.69 9.75 4.08
C VAL A 10 -16.78 8.91 4.75
N ALA A 11 -18.04 9.33 4.67
CA ALA A 11 -19.18 8.54 5.16
C ALA A 11 -19.25 7.17 4.47
N SER A 12 -19.01 7.14 3.15
CA SER A 12 -18.94 5.90 2.37
C SER A 12 -17.82 4.96 2.86
N ALA A 13 -16.67 5.51 3.27
CA ALA A 13 -15.59 4.74 3.88
C ALA A 13 -15.98 4.21 5.27
N TYR A 14 -16.46 5.06 6.18
CA TYR A 14 -16.83 4.63 7.53
C TYR A 14 -18.01 3.65 7.55
N CYS A 15 -18.96 3.75 6.61
CA CYS A 15 -19.97 2.72 6.43
C CYS A 15 -19.36 1.37 6.03
N ARG A 16 -18.34 1.35 5.16
CA ARG A 16 -17.60 0.12 4.82
C ARG A 16 -16.81 -0.40 6.01
N LEU A 17 -16.20 0.48 6.81
CA LEU A 17 -15.53 0.10 8.05
C LEU A 17 -16.48 -0.65 8.99
N TYR A 18 -17.66 -0.07 9.24
CA TYR A 18 -18.68 -0.68 10.08
C TYR A 18 -19.13 -2.03 9.54
N MET A 19 -19.41 -2.12 8.24
CA MET A 19 -19.84 -3.37 7.61
C MET A 19 -18.75 -4.43 7.61
N ALA A 20 -17.48 -4.06 7.38
CA ALA A 20 -16.34 -4.96 7.51
C ALA A 20 -16.22 -5.48 8.95
N HIS A 21 -16.33 -4.60 9.95
CA HIS A 21 -16.32 -4.98 11.37
C HIS A 21 -17.47 -5.95 11.72
N CYS A 22 -18.68 -5.72 11.20
CA CYS A 22 -19.81 -6.63 11.37
C CYS A 22 -19.56 -7.97 10.68
N ALA A 23 -19.01 -7.97 9.47
CA ALA A 23 -18.68 -9.19 8.73
C ALA A 23 -17.65 -10.06 9.46
N GLN A 24 -16.69 -9.45 10.16
CA GLN A 24 -15.71 -10.18 11.00
C GLN A 24 -16.36 -10.98 12.14
N LYS A 25 -17.57 -10.63 12.58
CA LYS A 25 -18.30 -11.36 13.63
C LYS A 25 -19.07 -12.57 13.10
N LEU A 26 -19.21 -12.68 11.78
CA LEU A 26 -19.92 -13.78 11.16
C LEU A 26 -18.98 -14.97 10.94
N PRO A 27 -19.45 -16.22 11.05
CA PRO A 27 -18.62 -17.42 10.84
C PRO A 27 -18.06 -17.51 9.42
N SER A 28 -18.79 -16.96 8.44
CA SER A 28 -18.40 -16.88 7.04
C SER A 28 -17.57 -15.60 6.82
N HIS A 29 -16.27 -15.67 7.07
CA HIS A 29 -15.34 -14.60 6.75
C HIS A 29 -15.24 -14.43 5.22
N ASP A 30 -16.10 -13.57 4.66
CA ASP A 30 -16.20 -13.35 3.22
C ASP A 30 -15.08 -12.43 2.72
N ILE A 31 -14.00 -13.06 2.24
CA ILE A 31 -12.83 -12.39 1.64
C ILE A 31 -13.25 -11.62 0.39
N GLY A 32 -14.16 -12.14 -0.43
CA GLY A 32 -14.60 -11.51 -1.67
C GLY A 32 -15.31 -10.17 -1.41
N TYR A 33 -16.06 -10.09 -0.32
CA TYR A 33 -16.62 -8.83 0.16
C TYR A 33 -15.53 -7.80 0.52
N LEU A 34 -14.49 -8.21 1.25
CA LEU A 34 -13.39 -7.32 1.64
C LEU A 34 -12.59 -6.83 0.42
N VAL A 35 -12.30 -7.72 -0.54
CA VAL A 35 -11.67 -7.36 -1.82
C VAL A 35 -12.51 -6.32 -2.56
N THR A 36 -13.82 -6.51 -2.61
CA THR A 36 -14.75 -5.53 -3.20
C THR A 36 -14.69 -4.18 -2.47
N CYS A 37 -14.58 -4.19 -1.14
CA CYS A 37 -14.45 -2.94 -0.36
C CYS A 37 -13.16 -2.20 -0.66
N VAL A 38 -12.03 -2.89 -0.77
CA VAL A 38 -10.74 -2.29 -1.14
C VAL A 38 -10.79 -1.69 -2.54
N ASN A 39 -11.36 -2.41 -3.51
CA ASN A 39 -11.51 -1.92 -4.88
C ASN A 39 -12.42 -0.68 -4.94
N ASP A 40 -13.53 -0.67 -4.19
CA ASP A 40 -14.39 0.50 -4.07
C ASP A 40 -13.65 1.71 -3.46
N LEU A 41 -12.88 1.50 -2.39
CA LEU A 41 -12.08 2.56 -1.76
C LEU A 41 -11.01 3.10 -2.71
N ARG A 42 -10.36 2.23 -3.49
CA ARG A 42 -9.41 2.62 -4.54
C ARG A 42 -10.07 3.55 -5.57
N VAL A 43 -11.28 3.21 -6.03
CA VAL A 43 -12.04 4.04 -6.96
C VAL A 43 -12.39 5.39 -6.34
N ILE A 44 -12.88 5.40 -5.10
CA ILE A 44 -13.23 6.63 -4.37
C ILE A 44 -12.00 7.54 -4.23
N VAL A 45 -10.85 7.01 -3.78
CA VAL A 45 -9.64 7.82 -3.62
C VAL A 45 -9.14 8.33 -4.97
N THR A 46 -9.18 7.50 -6.01
CA THR A 46 -8.81 7.92 -7.37
C THR A 46 -9.69 9.07 -7.87
N GLN A 47 -11.00 9.03 -7.58
CA GLN A 47 -11.93 10.11 -7.92
C GLN A 47 -11.62 11.40 -7.14
N ILE A 48 -11.32 11.32 -5.84
CA ILE A 48 -10.89 12.48 -5.03
C ILE A 48 -9.63 13.13 -5.63
N LEU A 49 -8.65 12.29 -6.01
CA LEU A 49 -7.41 12.75 -6.62
C LEU A 49 -7.66 13.43 -7.98
N ALA A 50 -8.50 12.83 -8.83
CA ALA A 50 -8.80 13.30 -10.18
C ALA A 50 -9.75 14.51 -10.26
N ALA A 51 -10.55 14.79 -9.22
CA ALA A 51 -11.49 15.91 -9.23
C ALA A 51 -10.76 17.24 -9.50
N ASN A 52 -11.08 17.92 -10.60
CA ASN A 52 -10.35 19.11 -11.08
C ASN A 52 -10.26 20.23 -10.03
N GLU A 53 -9.10 20.88 -9.97
CA GLU A 53 -8.83 22.05 -9.13
C GLU A 53 -9.47 23.30 -9.73
N SER A 54 -10.74 23.58 -9.43
CA SER A 54 -11.29 24.91 -9.68
C SER A 54 -10.70 25.90 -8.65
N THR A 55 -9.57 26.53 -9.03
CA THR A 55 -9.09 27.83 -8.53
C THR A 55 -9.25 28.11 -7.02
N LEU A 56 -8.54 27.42 -6.13
CA LEU A 56 -8.05 27.98 -4.85
C LEU A 56 -7.15 26.97 -4.12
N GLY A 57 -5.96 27.39 -3.66
CA GLY A 57 -5.01 26.56 -2.90
C GLY A 57 -5.58 25.89 -1.63
N ASN A 58 -6.74 26.33 -1.14
CA ASN A 58 -7.45 25.73 0.00
C ASN A 58 -8.01 24.33 -0.28
N PHE A 59 -8.22 23.94 -1.56
CA PHE A 59 -8.82 22.64 -1.90
C PHE A 59 -7.84 21.47 -1.91
N LYS A 60 -6.54 21.67 -2.18
CA LYS A 60 -5.53 20.60 -2.16
C LYS A 60 -5.35 20.02 -0.75
N ASN A 61 -5.35 20.88 0.26
CA ASN A 61 -5.33 20.47 1.67
C ASN A 61 -6.61 19.72 2.06
N ASN A 62 -7.77 20.12 1.51
CA ASN A 62 -9.04 19.43 1.74
C ASN A 62 -9.03 17.99 1.19
N LYS A 63 -8.45 17.76 0.00
CA LYS A 63 -8.31 16.40 -0.56
C LYS A 63 -7.40 15.50 0.30
N LYS A 64 -6.20 15.98 0.67
CA LYS A 64 -5.28 15.20 1.52
C LYS A 64 -5.92 14.92 2.88
N MET A 65 -6.67 15.88 3.43
CA MET A 65 -7.46 15.70 4.66
C MET A 65 -8.58 14.67 4.51
N GLN A 66 -9.33 14.67 3.40
CA GLN A 66 -10.36 13.65 3.17
C GLN A 66 -9.76 12.25 3.08
N ILE A 67 -8.63 12.11 2.37
CA ILE A 67 -7.93 10.84 2.25
C ILE A 67 -7.38 10.38 3.60
N SER A 68 -6.79 11.28 4.40
CA SER A 68 -6.30 10.92 5.75
C SER A 68 -7.43 10.52 6.69
N LEU A 69 -8.62 11.12 6.57
CA LEU A 69 -9.81 10.69 7.32
C LEU A 69 -10.29 9.28 6.93
N MET A 70 -10.01 8.84 5.70
CA MET A 70 -10.33 7.49 5.22
C MET A 70 -9.25 6.46 5.58
N GLU A 71 -8.05 6.90 5.96
CA GLU A 71 -6.90 6.03 6.26
C GLU A 71 -7.21 4.94 7.29
N PRO A 72 -7.83 5.22 8.45
CA PRO A 72 -8.14 4.18 9.45
C PRO A 72 -9.06 3.09 8.89
N THR A 73 -9.94 3.45 7.95
CA THR A 73 -10.81 2.48 7.27
C THR A 73 -10.00 1.58 6.36
N ILE A 74 -9.08 2.15 5.58
CA ILE A 74 -8.21 1.40 4.66
C ILE A 74 -7.34 0.43 5.46
N GLU A 75 -6.71 0.91 6.53
CA GLU A 75 -5.88 0.09 7.43
C GLU A 75 -6.68 -1.08 8.01
N TYR A 76 -7.86 -0.82 8.59
CA TYR A 76 -8.67 -1.86 9.21
C TYR A 76 -9.12 -2.93 8.21
N ILE A 77 -9.58 -2.52 7.02
CA ILE A 77 -10.03 -3.46 5.99
C ILE A 77 -8.86 -4.29 5.48
N MET A 78 -7.68 -3.69 5.28
CA MET A 78 -6.46 -4.43 4.90
C MET A 78 -6.10 -5.48 5.95
N LYS A 79 -6.13 -5.10 7.23
CA LYS A 79 -5.88 -6.04 8.33
C LYS A 79 -6.88 -7.21 8.34
N CYS A 80 -8.16 -6.93 8.12
CA CYS A 80 -9.18 -7.98 8.02
C CYS A 80 -9.00 -8.87 6.78
N LEU A 81 -8.48 -8.30 5.69
CA LEU A 81 -8.29 -9.01 4.43
C LEU A 81 -7.20 -10.07 4.55
N PHE A 82 -6.10 -9.77 5.24
CA PHE A 82 -4.96 -10.69 5.37
C PHE A 82 -4.93 -11.47 6.69
N SER A 83 -5.83 -11.20 7.64
CA SER A 83 -5.87 -11.89 8.92
C SER A 83 -6.09 -13.40 8.74
N GLY A 84 -5.12 -14.20 9.22
CA GLY A 84 -5.21 -15.65 9.24
C GLY A 84 -5.22 -16.34 7.87
N LEU A 85 -4.85 -15.63 6.79
CA LEU A 85 -4.75 -16.23 5.47
C LEU A 85 -3.49 -17.10 5.32
N SER A 86 -3.63 -18.22 4.61
CA SER A 86 -2.47 -18.98 4.13
C SER A 86 -1.79 -18.26 2.96
N GLN A 87 -0.50 -18.50 2.76
CA GLN A 87 0.29 -17.87 1.69
C GLN A 87 -0.33 -18.03 0.29
N ARG A 88 -0.94 -19.18 0.00
CA ARG A 88 -1.66 -19.41 -1.27
C ARG A 88 -2.83 -18.43 -1.44
N ARG A 89 -3.65 -18.27 -0.40
CA ARG A 89 -4.79 -17.35 -0.44
C ARG A 89 -4.35 -15.89 -0.52
N VAL A 90 -3.23 -15.54 0.10
CA VAL A 90 -2.63 -14.20 -0.07
C VAL A 90 -2.35 -13.91 -1.55
N ASN A 91 -1.72 -14.85 -2.26
CA ASN A 91 -1.43 -14.66 -3.68
C ASN A 91 -2.70 -14.57 -4.55
N GLU A 92 -3.74 -15.35 -4.23
CA GLU A 92 -5.05 -15.28 -4.86
C GLU A 92 -5.68 -13.87 -4.66
N VAL A 93 -5.70 -13.36 -3.43
CA VAL A 93 -6.18 -12.01 -3.09
C VAL A 93 -5.37 -10.92 -3.80
N LEU A 94 -4.04 -11.01 -3.83
CA LEU A 94 -3.20 -10.04 -4.54
C LEU A 94 -3.45 -10.04 -6.06
N SER A 95 -3.80 -11.20 -6.61
CA SER A 95 -4.18 -11.34 -8.01
C SER A 95 -5.55 -10.69 -8.28
N GLU A 96 -6.52 -10.86 -7.38
CA GLU A 96 -7.83 -10.21 -7.44
C GLU A 96 -7.75 -8.69 -7.28
N LEU A 97 -6.83 -8.19 -6.44
CA LEU A 97 -6.51 -6.76 -6.33
C LEU A 97 -5.78 -6.22 -7.58
N GLY A 98 -5.38 -7.10 -8.50
CA GLY A 98 -4.71 -6.76 -9.75
C GLY A 98 -3.24 -6.40 -9.59
N LEU A 99 -2.61 -6.74 -8.47
CA LEU A 99 -1.23 -6.37 -8.12
C LEU A 99 -0.19 -7.39 -8.58
N MET A 100 -0.60 -8.62 -8.85
CA MET A 100 0.26 -9.76 -9.22
C MET A 100 0.07 -10.22 -10.69
N LYS A 101 -0.43 -9.36 -11.58
CA LYS A 101 -0.54 -9.73 -13.00
C LYS A 101 0.85 -9.90 -13.62
N ASN A 102 1.03 -10.99 -14.38
CA ASN A 102 2.26 -11.35 -15.06
C ASN A 102 2.93 -10.14 -15.73
N GLN A 103 4.26 -10.05 -15.58
CA GLN A 103 5.18 -8.98 -16.00
C GLN A 103 5.05 -8.52 -17.47
N GLN A 104 4.26 -9.20 -18.29
CA GLN A 104 4.07 -8.93 -19.71
C GLN A 104 3.13 -7.75 -19.99
N ASN A 105 2.29 -7.36 -19.02
CA ASN A 105 1.41 -6.19 -19.14
C ASN A 105 1.68 -5.20 -17.99
N LEU A 106 2.89 -4.62 -17.98
CA LEU A 106 3.27 -3.50 -17.10
C LEU A 106 2.47 -2.21 -17.37
N GLY A 107 1.61 -2.22 -18.39
CA GLY A 107 0.63 -1.18 -18.64
C GLY A 107 -0.50 -1.26 -17.62
N THR A 108 -0.46 -0.34 -16.64
CA THR A 108 -1.61 0.12 -15.85
C THR A 108 -2.02 -0.73 -14.62
N VAL A 109 -1.07 -1.18 -13.81
CA VAL A 109 -1.37 -1.51 -12.40
C VAL A 109 -1.29 -0.23 -11.56
N SER A 110 -2.36 0.57 -11.56
CA SER A 110 -2.44 1.83 -10.80
C SER A 110 -2.96 1.61 -9.37
N CYS A 111 -2.12 1.17 -8.45
CA CYS A 111 -2.53 1.13 -7.04
C CYS A 111 -2.49 2.55 -6.46
N VAL A 112 -3.47 2.90 -5.62
CA VAL A 112 -3.40 4.18 -4.90
C VAL A 112 -2.33 4.05 -3.81
N SER A 113 -1.43 5.04 -3.67
CA SER A 113 -0.26 4.99 -2.77
C SER A 113 -0.62 4.63 -1.33
N ILE A 114 -1.70 5.20 -0.76
CA ILE A 114 -2.17 4.86 0.60
C ILE A 114 -2.65 3.40 0.72
N VAL A 115 -3.27 2.86 -0.33
CA VAL A 115 -3.72 1.46 -0.36
C VAL A 115 -2.52 0.54 -0.45
N LEU A 116 -1.52 0.89 -1.26
CA LEU A 116 -0.25 0.16 -1.34
C LEU A 116 0.48 0.15 0.01
N HIS A 117 0.51 1.28 0.72
CA HIS A 117 1.14 1.37 2.03
C HIS A 117 0.57 0.36 3.02
N HIS A 118 -0.74 0.41 3.24
CA HIS A 118 -1.43 -0.47 4.19
C HIS A 118 -1.46 -1.92 3.72
N LEU A 119 -1.42 -2.15 2.42
CA LEU A 119 -1.20 -3.49 1.89
C LEU A 119 0.18 -4.04 2.30
N LEU A 120 1.26 -3.28 2.10
CA LEU A 120 2.62 -3.70 2.47
C LEU A 120 2.78 -3.92 3.96
N LYS A 121 1.93 -3.30 4.79
CA LYS A 121 1.88 -3.50 6.23
C LYS A 121 1.30 -4.86 6.62
N GLU A 122 0.41 -5.44 5.82
CA GLU A 122 -0.34 -6.65 6.20
C GLU A 122 0.10 -7.92 5.44
N ILE A 123 0.78 -7.80 4.30
CA ILE A 123 1.28 -8.97 3.55
C ILE A 123 2.35 -9.74 4.36
N PRO A 124 2.37 -11.08 4.33
CA PRO A 124 3.45 -11.89 4.91
C PRO A 124 4.83 -11.62 4.30
N ILE A 125 5.87 -11.64 5.12
CA ILE A 125 7.24 -11.37 4.67
C ILE A 125 7.72 -12.33 3.58
N GLU A 126 7.28 -13.59 3.59
CA GLU A 126 7.57 -14.58 2.54
C GLU A 126 7.21 -14.07 1.15
N VAL A 127 6.06 -13.40 1.04
CA VAL A 127 5.53 -12.87 -0.22
C VAL A 127 6.27 -11.59 -0.59
N ILE A 128 6.61 -10.74 0.38
CA ILE A 128 7.40 -9.52 0.15
C ILE A 128 8.79 -9.88 -0.38
N SER A 129 9.53 -10.75 0.32
CA SER A 129 10.88 -11.15 -0.09
C SER A 129 10.92 -11.78 -1.48
N SER A 130 9.91 -12.59 -1.83
CA SER A 130 9.82 -13.26 -3.14
C SER A 130 9.47 -12.31 -4.29
N ASN A 131 8.88 -11.14 -3.99
CA ASN A 131 8.36 -10.21 -4.99
C ASN A 131 8.94 -8.79 -4.87
N VAL A 132 10.05 -8.61 -4.13
CA VAL A 132 10.53 -7.29 -3.73
C VAL A 132 10.83 -6.36 -4.91
N VAL A 133 11.37 -6.89 -6.01
CA VAL A 133 11.66 -6.10 -7.22
C VAL A 133 10.37 -5.56 -7.85
N HIS A 134 9.32 -6.38 -7.88
CA HIS A 134 8.00 -5.97 -8.35
C HIS A 134 7.36 -4.95 -7.40
N ILE A 135 7.53 -5.12 -6.09
CA ILE A 135 7.05 -4.16 -5.09
C ILE A 135 7.76 -2.80 -5.24
N LEU A 136 9.08 -2.79 -5.44
CA LEU A 136 9.82 -1.55 -5.72
C LEU A 136 9.28 -0.84 -6.97
N HIS A 137 9.05 -1.59 -8.04
CA HIS A 137 8.45 -1.06 -9.26
C HIS A 137 7.04 -0.51 -8.99
N LEU A 138 6.21 -1.20 -8.18
CA LEU A 138 4.90 -0.69 -7.78
C LEU A 138 5.03 0.62 -6.99
N ILE A 139 5.95 0.72 -6.03
CA ILE A 139 6.15 1.96 -5.26
C ILE A 139 6.63 3.09 -6.18
N GLU A 140 7.54 2.81 -7.11
CA GLU A 140 8.10 3.79 -8.03
C GLU A 140 7.04 4.38 -8.98
N PHE A 141 6.16 3.54 -9.52
CA PHE A 141 5.14 3.96 -10.49
C PHE A 141 3.87 4.53 -9.85
N ASN A 142 3.56 4.20 -8.59
CA ASN A 142 2.39 4.72 -7.88
C ASN A 142 2.72 6.01 -7.10
N LYS A 143 3.13 7.05 -7.83
CA LYS A 143 3.38 8.41 -7.31
C LYS A 143 2.12 9.26 -7.38
N ASP A 144 1.19 9.03 -6.46
CA ASP A 144 0.03 9.91 -6.27
C ASP A 144 0.15 10.74 -4.97
N ASN A 145 -0.74 11.72 -4.81
CA ASN A 145 -0.75 12.62 -3.64
C ASN A 145 -1.56 12.05 -2.46
N SER A 146 -1.94 10.77 -2.47
CA SER A 146 -2.70 10.14 -1.37
C SER A 146 -1.83 9.81 -0.17
N PHE A 147 -0.53 9.58 -0.38
CA PHE A 147 0.41 9.18 0.68
C PHE A 147 1.84 9.55 0.32
N ASP A 148 2.64 9.92 1.31
CA ASP A 148 4.00 10.39 1.11
C ASP A 148 4.93 9.21 0.73
N GLN A 149 5.56 9.29 -0.44
CA GLN A 149 6.23 8.13 -1.06
C GLN A 149 7.42 7.59 -0.24
N HIS A 150 8.16 8.46 0.44
CA HIS A 150 9.29 8.05 1.27
C HIS A 150 8.86 7.07 2.38
N LEU A 151 7.62 7.18 2.89
CA LEU A 151 7.08 6.27 3.90
C LEU A 151 6.84 4.85 3.35
N ASN A 152 6.55 4.71 2.05
CA ASN A 152 6.44 3.39 1.42
C ASN A 152 7.81 2.71 1.29
N TYR A 153 8.84 3.45 0.87
CA TYR A 153 10.21 2.93 0.84
C TYR A 153 10.71 2.59 2.23
N ARG A 154 10.45 3.46 3.21
CA ARG A 154 10.79 3.24 4.61
C ARG A 154 10.13 1.98 5.17
N LEU A 155 8.82 1.81 4.95
CA LEU A 155 8.10 0.60 5.39
C LEU A 155 8.71 -0.66 4.76
N LEU A 156 9.00 -0.64 3.46
CA LEU A 156 9.61 -1.78 2.79
C LEU A 156 10.97 -2.17 3.41
N GLY A 157 11.80 -1.19 3.77
CA GLY A 157 13.08 -1.44 4.46
C GLY A 157 12.89 -2.20 5.77
N PHE A 158 11.98 -1.71 6.62
CA PHE A 158 11.64 -2.39 7.88
C PHE A 158 11.08 -3.79 7.68
N ARG A 159 10.20 -3.99 6.68
CA ARG A 159 9.65 -5.31 6.39
C ARG A 159 10.75 -6.28 5.96
N LEU A 160 11.64 -5.86 5.06
CA LEU A 160 12.73 -6.72 4.58
C LEU A 160 13.72 -7.12 5.69
N TYR A 161 13.86 -6.30 6.73
CA TYR A 161 14.67 -6.65 7.90
C TYR A 161 14.05 -7.76 8.76
N GLU A 162 12.72 -7.98 8.73
CA GLU A 162 12.04 -9.01 9.53
C GLU A 162 12.55 -10.42 9.23
N ARG A 163 13.17 -10.64 8.07
CA ARG A 163 13.71 -11.93 7.65
C ARG A 163 14.97 -11.78 6.82
N LYS A 164 15.97 -12.63 7.08
CA LYS A 164 17.18 -12.72 6.26
C LYS A 164 16.82 -13.04 4.80
N CYS A 165 17.12 -12.09 3.92
CA CYS A 165 16.96 -12.23 2.48
C CYS A 165 18.29 -12.66 1.83
N PRO A 166 18.28 -13.31 0.65
CA PRO A 166 19.48 -13.58 -0.13
C PRO A 166 20.23 -12.29 -0.48
N VAL A 167 21.57 -12.34 -0.45
CA VAL A 167 22.44 -11.18 -0.68
C VAL A 167 22.20 -10.54 -2.06
N ASP A 168 21.96 -11.35 -3.10
CA ASP A 168 21.68 -10.85 -4.46
C ASP A 168 20.43 -9.96 -4.50
N ILE A 169 19.39 -10.35 -3.76
CA ILE A 169 18.12 -9.61 -3.68
C ILE A 169 18.34 -8.30 -2.91
N VAL A 170 19.08 -8.36 -1.79
CA VAL A 170 19.41 -7.20 -0.96
C VAL A 170 20.17 -6.16 -1.78
N ASN A 171 21.21 -6.57 -2.51
CA ASN A 171 22.01 -5.66 -3.34
C ASN A 171 21.15 -4.98 -4.41
N ALA A 172 20.32 -5.75 -5.13
CA ALA A 172 19.41 -5.19 -6.13
C ALA A 172 18.41 -4.18 -5.54
N VAL A 173 17.92 -4.43 -4.33
CA VAL A 173 17.04 -3.51 -3.61
C VAL A 173 17.78 -2.24 -3.20
N LEU A 174 18.96 -2.37 -2.60
CA LEU A 174 19.76 -1.22 -2.17
C LEU A 174 20.17 -0.34 -3.34
N ASP A 175 20.62 -0.91 -4.45
CA ASP A 175 20.96 -0.15 -5.66
C ASP A 175 19.76 0.68 -6.15
N LYS A 176 18.57 0.08 -6.16
CA LYS A 176 17.34 0.77 -6.56
C LYS A 176 16.91 1.85 -5.58
N VAL A 177 16.94 1.56 -4.28
CA VAL A 177 16.56 2.53 -3.25
C VAL A 177 17.54 3.70 -3.24
N MET A 178 18.84 3.45 -3.36
CA MET A 178 19.88 4.48 -3.44
C MET A 178 19.67 5.42 -4.64
N GLN A 179 19.32 4.87 -5.81
CA GLN A 179 18.95 5.67 -6.98
C GLN A 179 17.76 6.60 -6.68
N VAL A 180 16.72 6.09 -6.02
CA VAL A 180 15.52 6.89 -5.71
C VAL A 180 15.79 7.97 -4.68
N ILE A 181 16.45 7.63 -3.56
CA ILE A 181 16.70 8.60 -2.48
C ILE A 181 17.75 9.65 -2.86
N SER A 182 18.62 9.36 -3.85
CA SER A 182 19.56 10.37 -4.37
C SER A 182 18.87 11.60 -4.98
N LEU A 183 17.58 11.46 -5.33
CA LEU A 183 16.75 12.53 -5.86
C LEU A 183 16.01 13.31 -4.75
N TYR A 184 16.09 12.88 -3.48
CA TYR A 184 15.39 13.55 -2.39
C TYR A 184 16.12 14.83 -2.00
N VAL A 185 15.37 15.94 -1.97
CA VAL A 185 15.89 17.24 -1.56
C VAL A 185 15.73 17.45 -0.05
N ASN A 186 14.71 16.83 0.54
CA ASN A 186 14.41 16.93 1.97
C ASN A 186 15.29 15.95 2.77
N LEU A 187 16.09 16.48 3.69
CA LEU A 187 16.98 15.68 4.53
C LEU A 187 16.21 14.71 5.44
N ASP A 188 15.07 15.12 5.99
CA ASP A 188 14.28 14.27 6.89
C ASP A 188 13.72 13.05 6.14
N GLU A 189 13.23 13.27 4.91
CA GLU A 189 12.74 12.20 4.05
C GLU A 189 13.87 11.24 3.68
N PHE A 190 15.04 11.77 3.31
CA PHE A 190 16.23 10.99 3.00
C PHE A 190 16.65 10.12 4.18
N LEU A 191 16.88 10.73 5.35
CA LEU A 191 17.31 10.03 6.57
C LEU A 191 16.31 8.96 6.98
N SER A 192 15.01 9.27 6.91
CA SER A 192 13.96 8.32 7.30
C SER A 192 13.97 7.02 6.48
N VAL A 193 14.35 7.10 5.20
CA VAL A 193 14.48 5.92 4.35
C VAL A 193 15.80 5.22 4.63
N VAL A 194 16.92 5.95 4.65
CA VAL A 194 18.25 5.35 4.91
C VAL A 194 18.28 4.57 6.23
N ASP A 195 17.74 5.14 7.30
CA ASP A 195 17.68 4.49 8.61
C ASP A 195 16.94 3.15 8.56
N ALA A 196 15.87 3.03 7.76
CA ALA A 196 15.11 1.79 7.63
C ALA A 196 15.85 0.67 6.88
N TYR A 197 16.88 1.00 6.08
CA TYR A 197 17.72 0.03 5.39
C TYR A 197 19.06 -0.19 6.08
N ALA A 198 19.44 0.64 7.06
CA ALA A 198 20.70 0.51 7.77
C ALA A 198 20.85 -0.88 8.43
N ASP A 199 19.80 -1.34 9.11
CA ASP A 199 19.81 -2.65 9.77
C ASP A 199 19.88 -3.82 8.76
N LEU A 200 19.26 -3.67 7.59
CA LEU A 200 19.36 -4.62 6.48
C LEU A 200 20.79 -4.72 5.95
N ILE A 201 21.47 -3.58 5.79
CA ILE A 201 22.88 -3.53 5.36
C ILE A 201 23.78 -4.23 6.39
N LEU A 202 23.58 -3.93 7.68
CA LEU A 202 24.36 -4.53 8.77
C LEU A 202 24.19 -6.05 8.85
N GLN A 203 22.96 -6.56 8.72
CA GLN A 203 22.69 -8.01 8.73
C GLN A 203 23.40 -8.78 7.60
N ASN A 204 23.65 -8.13 6.45
CA ASN A 204 24.28 -8.76 5.30
C ASN A 204 25.81 -8.65 5.29
N HIS A 205 26.40 -7.66 5.98
CA HIS A 205 27.85 -7.53 6.11
C HIS A 205 28.45 -8.31 7.30
N MET A 206 27.65 -8.60 8.32
CA MET A 206 28.09 -9.31 9.53
C MET A 206 27.82 -10.83 9.50
N GLY A 207 27.47 -11.39 8.34
CA GLY A 207 27.00 -12.77 8.17
C GLY A 207 27.75 -13.60 7.15
#